data_AF-A0A6M3LDL1-F1
#
_entry.id   AF-A0A6M3LDL1-F1
#
_cell.length_a   1.000
_cell.length_b   1.000
_cell.length_c   1.000
_cell.angle_alpha   90.00
_cell.angle_beta   90.00
_cell.angle_gamma   90.00
#
_symmetry.space_group_name_H-M   'P 1'
#
loop_
_entity.id
_entity.type
_entity.pdbx_description
1 polymer ?
#
loop_
_entity_poly.entity_id
_entity_poly.type
_entity_poly.pdbx_seq_one_letter_code
_entity_poly.pdbx_strand_id
1 'polypeptide(L)' 'DDQDLIAQLSSIRFKIASDKKLQIVSKEEMKRTYHLKSPDKADSLALAFYEPKINNPQIRWL' A
#
# COMPACT_ATOMS: atom_id res chain seq x y z
N ASP A 1 17.92 8.67 -4.86
CA ASP A 1 16.93 8.42 -3.79
C ASP A 1 15.50 8.77 -4.16
N ASP A 2 15.18 10.01 -4.50
CA ASP A 2 13.80 10.45 -4.78
C ASP A 2 13.24 9.95 -6.11
N GLN A 3 14.07 9.86 -7.15
CA GLN A 3 13.63 9.45 -8.49
C GLN A 3 13.09 8.01 -8.52
N ASP A 4 13.70 7.10 -7.77
CA ASP A 4 13.19 5.73 -7.62
C ASP A 4 11.85 5.69 -6.88
N LEU A 5 11.69 6.52 -5.85
CA LEU A 5 10.43 6.60 -5.11
C LEU A 5 9.31 7.18 -6.00
N ILE A 6 9.60 8.24 -6.75
CA ILE A 6 8.67 8.86 -7.70
C ILE A 6 8.29 7.88 -8.81
N ALA A 7 9.26 7.13 -9.36
CA ALA A 7 9.00 6.10 -10.36
C ALA A 7 8.11 4.98 -9.81
N GLN A 8 8.37 4.52 -8.58
CA GLN A 8 7.56 3.50 -7.93
C GLN A 8 6.12 3.98 -7.66
N LEU A 9 5.95 5.22 -7.15
CA LEU A 9 4.64 5.81 -6.91
C LEU A 9 3.85 6.02 -8.21
N SER A 10 4.50 6.50 -9.27
CA SER A 10 3.87 6.70 -10.59
C SER A 10 3.47 5.38 -11.25
N SER A 11 4.15 4.28 -10.91
CA SER A 11 3.87 2.95 -11.46
C SER A 11 2.68 2.22 -10.80
N ILE A 12 2.11 2.78 -9.71
CA ILE A 12 0.97 2.17 -9.01
C ILE A 12 -0.25 2.17 -9.94
N ARG A 13 -0.80 0.97 -10.18
CA ARG A 13 -1.99 0.76 -10.99
C ARG A 13 -3.17 0.37 -10.12
N PHE A 14 -4.35 0.81 -10.53
CA PHE A 14 -5.61 0.53 -9.86
C PHE A 14 -6.51 -0.31 -10.76
N LYS A 15 -7.29 -1.19 -10.13
CA LYS A 15 -8.38 -1.93 -10.76
C LYS A 15 -9.68 -1.64 -10.03
N ILE A 16 -10.78 -1.74 -10.76
CA ILE A 16 -12.11 -1.69 -10.18
C ILE A 16 -12.42 -3.09 -9.69
N ALA A 17 -12.54 -3.27 -8.37
CA ALA A 17 -12.96 -4.53 -7.78
C ALA A 17 -14.44 -4.80 -8.11
N SER A 18 -14.87 -6.05 -8.00
CA SER A 18 -16.26 -6.46 -8.24
C SER A 18 -17.27 -5.71 -7.36
N ASP A 19 -16.84 -5.21 -6.20
CA ASP A 19 -17.61 -4.35 -5.29
C ASP A 19 -17.62 -2.87 -5.71
N LYS A 20 -17.26 -2.57 -6.96
CA LYS A 20 -17.11 -1.21 -7.55
C LYS A 20 -16.15 -0.27 -6.80
N LYS A 21 -15.38 -0.80 -5.85
CA LYS A 21 -14.35 -0.07 -5.10
C LYS A 21 -13.05 0.00 -5.91
N LEU A 22 -12.32 1.09 -5.73
CA LEU A 22 -10.97 1.23 -6.25
C LEU A 22 -10.04 0.32 -5.43
N GLN A 23 -9.35 -0.61 -6.10
CA GLN A 23 -8.40 -1.50 -5.47
C GLN A 23 -7.04 -1.35 -6.15
N ILE A 24 -5.96 -1.32 -5.37
CA ILE A 24 -4.61 -1.33 -5.92
C ILE A 24 -4.32 -2.73 -6.47
N VAL A 25 -3.66 -2.80 -7.62
CA VAL A 25 -3.17 -4.05 -8.22
C VAL A 25 -2.19 -4.73 -7.26
N SER A 26 -2.38 -6.02 -6.99
CA SER A 26 -1.52 -6.77 -6.06
C SER A 26 -0.08 -6.85 -6.58
N LYS A 27 0.90 -6.97 -5.66
CA LYS A 27 2.34 -7.04 -6.00
C LYS A 27 2.65 -8.11 -7.05
N GLU A 28 1.99 -9.26 -6.98
CA GLU A 28 2.15 -10.36 -7.94
C GLU A 28 1.64 -10.01 -9.34
N GLU A 29 0.53 -9.27 -9.42
CA GLU A 29 -0.08 -8.82 -10.67
C GLU A 29 0.75 -7.66 -11.27
N MET A 30 1.34 -6.78 -10.45
CA MET A 30 2.34 -5.79 -10.91
C MET A 30 3.56 -6.47 -11.55
N LYS A 31 4.05 -7.55 -10.94
CA LYS A 31 5.21 -8.29 -11.44
C LYS A 31 4.91 -9.11 -12.69
N ARG A 32 3.77 -9.81 -12.74
CA ARG A 32 3.41 -10.69 -13.88
C ARG A 32 2.84 -9.90 -15.07
N THR A 33 1.94 -8.96 -14.82
CA THR A 33 1.19 -8.28 -15.88
C THR A 33 1.96 -7.08 -16.42
N TYR A 34 2.57 -6.29 -15.52
CA TYR A 34 3.19 -5.01 -15.88
C TYR A 34 4.73 -5.06 -15.87
N HIS A 35 5.33 -6.21 -15.53
CA HIS A 35 6.79 -6.40 -15.43
C HIS A 35 7.47 -5.35 -14.54
N LEU A 36 6.72 -4.80 -13.57
CA LEU A 36 7.20 -3.79 -12.65
C LEU A 36 7.94 -4.45 -11.49
N LYS A 37 9.01 -3.79 -11.04
CA LYS A 37 9.70 -4.17 -9.79
C LYS A 37 8.75 -3.96 -8.60
N SER A 38 8.92 -4.77 -7.55
CA SER A 38 8.16 -4.60 -6.31
C SER A 38 8.35 -3.16 -5.80
N PRO A 39 7.26 -2.40 -5.56
CA PRO A 39 7.35 -1.00 -5.13
C PRO A 39 7.58 -0.91 -3.62
N ASP A 40 8.68 -1.49 -3.12
CA ASP A 40 8.92 -1.66 -1.68
C ASP A 40 9.03 -0.32 -0.94
N LYS A 41 9.59 0.72 -1.58
CA LYS A 41 9.69 2.07 -0.96
C LYS A 41 8.33 2.76 -0.89
N ALA A 42 7.51 2.64 -1.94
CA ALA A 42 6.16 3.22 -1.95
C ALA A 42 5.23 2.51 -0.95
N ASP A 43 5.34 1.18 -0.83
CA ASP A 43 4.58 0.38 0.15
C ASP A 43 4.95 0.77 1.59
N SER A 44 6.25 0.96 1.85
CA SER A 44 6.75 1.45 3.15
C SER A 44 6.21 2.85 3.49
N LEU A 45 6.16 3.75 2.50
CA LEU A 45 5.58 5.08 2.67
C LEU A 45 4.07 5.01 2.95
N ALA A 46 3.34 4.15 2.24
CA ALA A 46 1.91 3.96 2.47
C ALA A 46 1.61 3.47 3.89
N LEU A 47 2.43 2.55 4.42
CA LEU A 47 2.33 2.09 5.80
C LEU A 47 2.65 3.19 6.83
N ALA A 48 3.55 4.12 6.51
CA ALA A 48 3.86 5.24 7.40
C ALA A 48 2.69 6.22 7.58
N PHE A 49 1.75 6.27 6.62
CA PHE A 49 0.53 7.08 6.72
C PHE A 49 -0.59 6.37 7.50
N TYR A 50 -0.42 5.11 7.88
CA TYR A 50 -1.43 4.39 8.64
C TYR A 50 -1.34 4.78 10.13
N GLU A 51 -2.37 5.46 10.63
CA GLU A 51 -2.55 5.66 12.07
C GLU A 51 -3.30 4.45 12.65
N PRO A 52 -2.65 3.61 13.50
CA PRO A 52 -3.34 2.51 14.14
C PRO A 52 -4.35 3.08 15.14
N LYS A 53 -5.58 2.56 15.10
CA LYS A 53 -6.55 2.84 16.17
C LYS A 53 -5.98 2.28 17.46
N ILE A 54 -5.53 3.17 18.35
CA ILE A 54 -5.09 2.80 19.69
C ILE A 54 -6.31 2.21 20.38
N ASN A 55 -6.35 0.89 20.47
CA ASN A 55 -7.38 0.19 21.22
C ASN A 55 -7.04 0.45 22.68
N ASN A 56 -7.57 1.53 23.26
CA ASN A 56 -7.33 1.91 24.65
C ASN A 56 -7.76 0.73 25.54
N PRO A 57 -6.84 -0.10 26.05
CA PRO A 57 -7.22 -1.10 27.01
C PRO A 57 -7.53 -0.28 28.25
N GLN A 58 -8.80 -0.20 28.63
CA GLN A 58 -9.19 0.31 29.93
C GLN A 58 -8.54 -0.64 30.96
N ILE A 59 -7.28 -0.37 31.34
CA ILE A 59 -6.57 -1.14 32.36
C ILE A 59 -7.27 -0.78 33.67
N ARG A 60 -8.32 -1.54 33.97
CA ARG A 60 -8.95 -1.58 35.28
C ARG A 60 -8.02 -2.42 36.16
N TRP A 61 -7.13 -1.76 36.88
CA TRP A 61 -6.49 -2.36 38.04
C TRP A 61 -7.61 -2.67 39.05
N LEU A 62 -7.88 -3.96 39.22
CA LEU A 62 -8.65 -4.50 40.36
C LEU A 62 -7.79 -4.46 41.62
#